data_AF-A0A452Y3X7-F1
#
_entry.id   AF-A0A452Y3X7-F1
#
_cell.length_a   1.000
_cell.length_b   1.000
_cell.length_c   1.000
_cell.angle_alpha   90.00
_cell.angle_beta   90.00
_cell.angle_gamma   90.00
#
_symmetry.space_group_name_H-M   'P 1'
#
loop_
_entity.id
_entity.type
_entity.pdbx_description
1 polymer ?
#
loop_
_entity_poly.entity_id
_entity_poly.type
_entity_poly.pdbx_seq_one_letter_code
_entity_poly.pdbx_strand_id
1 'polypeptide(L)'
;MAAARWQQQGEAQKLRCTKEPYVDDDGTHRIKSMRFSTFSGGEVRKSAEAQVYNGWIYDENRKPAPGGLLDTRMGAANKFGECTTCHGSYTECPGHFGYIKLALPVFNVGFFNSIVNVLKCICKAVKPYNVQVQGALHRTGLVEISFGPG
;
A
#
# COMPACT_ATOMS: atom_id res chain seq x y z
N MET A 1 -49.19 -19.88 45.73
CA MET A 1 -48.38 -21.08 45.45
C MET A 1 -48.61 -21.49 44.00
N ALA A 2 -47.64 -21.30 43.12
CA ALA A 2 -47.59 -21.98 41.82
C ALA A 2 -46.13 -22.10 41.43
N ALA A 3 -45.72 -23.34 41.19
CA ALA A 3 -44.35 -23.81 41.23
C ALA A 3 -43.53 -23.39 40.02
N ALA A 4 -42.22 -23.27 40.27
CA ALA A 4 -41.18 -23.06 39.30
C ALA A 4 -41.23 -24.10 38.18
N ARG A 5 -41.24 -23.66 36.93
CA ARG A 5 -41.06 -24.50 35.75
C ARG A 5 -39.78 -24.07 35.03
N TRP A 6 -38.65 -24.39 35.64
CA TRP A 6 -37.35 -24.36 34.98
C TRP A 6 -37.30 -25.52 33.98
N GLN A 7 -37.84 -25.31 32.77
CA GLN A 7 -37.54 -26.20 31.65
C GLN A 7 -36.25 -25.72 31.01
N GLN A 8 -35.17 -26.30 31.54
CA GLN A 8 -33.85 -26.34 30.91
C GLN A 8 -34.00 -26.97 29.53
N GLN A 9 -33.89 -26.15 28.49
CA GLN A 9 -33.53 -26.60 27.15
C GLN A 9 -32.37 -25.74 26.66
N GLY A 10 -31.26 -25.84 27.38
CA GLY A 10 -29.95 -25.60 26.77
C GLY A 10 -29.62 -26.85 25.97
N GLU A 11 -29.87 -26.82 24.67
CA GLU A 11 -29.40 -27.85 23.76
C GLU A 11 -27.87 -27.92 23.89
N ALA A 12 -27.36 -29.03 24.41
CA ALA A 12 -25.92 -29.27 24.46
C ALA A 12 -25.43 -29.36 23.01
N GLN A 13 -24.86 -28.26 22.52
CA GLN A 13 -24.28 -28.21 21.18
C GLN A 13 -23.16 -29.24 21.13
N LYS A 14 -23.44 -30.40 20.53
CA LYS A 14 -22.50 -31.49 20.34
C LYS A 14 -21.29 -30.91 19.63
N LEU A 15 -20.17 -30.77 20.34
CA LEU A 15 -18.89 -30.34 19.74
C LEU A 15 -18.52 -31.38 18.68
N ARG A 16 -18.91 -31.11 17.43
CA ARG A 16 -18.52 -31.88 16.28
C ARG A 16 -17.08 -31.48 16.04
N CYS A 17 -16.13 -32.31 16.50
CA CYS A 17 -14.72 -32.14 16.17
C CYS A 17 -14.53 -32.51 14.68
N THR A 18 -15.04 -31.67 13.78
CA THR A 18 -14.55 -31.64 12.40
C THR A 18 -13.14 -31.10 12.47
N LYS A 19 -12.18 -31.77 11.84
CA LYS A 19 -10.80 -31.30 11.69
C LYS A 19 -10.69 -30.04 10.80
N GLU A 20 -11.79 -29.34 10.58
CA GLU A 20 -11.85 -28.12 9.80
C GLU A 20 -11.20 -27.02 10.65
N PRO A 21 -10.21 -26.28 10.10
CA PRO A 21 -9.58 -25.21 10.84
C PRO A 21 -10.64 -24.17 11.22
N TYR A 22 -10.63 -23.77 12.49
CA TYR A 22 -11.44 -22.65 12.96
C TYR A 22 -10.96 -21.40 12.21
N VAL A 23 -11.87 -20.78 11.47
CA VAL A 23 -11.65 -19.52 10.78
C VAL A 23 -12.28 -18.44 11.65
N ASP A 24 -11.50 -17.43 12.04
CA ASP A 24 -12.03 -16.28 12.76
C ASP A 24 -13.04 -15.52 11.88
N ASP A 25 -14.23 -15.23 12.42
CA ASP A 25 -15.22 -14.37 11.76
C ASP A 25 -14.75 -12.91 11.83
N ASP A 26 -13.92 -12.50 10.87
CA ASP A 26 -13.45 -11.13 10.69
C ASP A 26 -14.61 -10.22 10.21
N GLY A 27 -15.37 -9.67 11.17
CA GLY A 27 -16.51 -8.78 10.92
C GLY A 27 -16.15 -7.41 10.32
N THR A 28 -17.11 -6.48 10.30
CA THR A 28 -16.88 -5.14 9.73
C THR A 28 -15.99 -4.28 10.64
N HIS A 29 -14.92 -3.72 10.07
CA HIS A 29 -14.00 -2.84 10.78
C HIS A 29 -14.30 -1.37 10.51
N ARG A 30 -14.16 -0.52 11.56
CA ARG A 30 -14.26 0.94 11.44
C ARG A 30 -12.88 1.59 11.48
N ILE A 31 -12.59 2.45 10.49
CA ILE A 31 -11.33 3.19 10.41
C ILE A 31 -11.21 4.14 11.62
N LYS A 32 -10.14 3.98 12.41
CA LYS A 32 -9.90 4.80 13.63
C LYS A 32 -9.19 6.11 13.34
N SER A 33 -8.18 6.09 12.47
CA SER A 33 -7.34 7.26 12.13
C SER A 33 -6.54 7.01 10.85
N MET A 34 -6.13 8.08 10.17
CA MET A 34 -5.25 8.02 8.99
C MET A 34 -3.89 8.65 9.33
N ARG A 35 -2.79 8.01 8.93
CA ARG A 35 -1.43 8.53 9.06
C ARG A 35 -0.86 8.77 7.68
N PHE A 36 -0.28 9.93 7.46
CA PHE A 36 0.35 10.30 6.20
C PHE A 36 1.87 10.19 6.34
N SER A 37 2.48 9.50 5.39
CA SER A 37 3.93 9.37 5.27
C SER A 37 4.31 9.25 3.80
N THR A 38 5.58 9.46 3.50
CA THR A 38 6.14 9.17 2.17
C THR A 38 6.53 7.70 2.08
N PHE A 39 6.45 7.14 0.88
CA PHE A 39 6.94 5.79 0.61
C PHE A 39 8.45 5.78 0.43
N SER A 40 9.11 4.80 1.03
CA SER A 40 10.50 4.45 0.71
C SER A 40 10.59 3.71 -0.63
N GLY A 41 11.76 3.76 -1.27
CA GLY A 41 11.97 3.05 -2.53
C GLY A 41 11.78 1.53 -2.44
N GLY A 42 11.95 0.94 -1.25
CA GLY A 42 11.67 -0.47 -0.99
C GLY A 42 10.17 -0.76 -0.89
N GLU A 43 9.42 0.11 -0.21
CA GLU A 43 7.97 -0.04 -0.06
C GLU A 43 7.25 0.10 -1.40
N VAL A 44 7.64 1.07 -2.24
CA VAL A 44 7.06 1.24 -3.59
C VAL A 44 7.24 -0.02 -4.44
N ARG A 45 8.40 -0.68 -4.34
CA ARG A 45 8.65 -1.92 -5.08
C ARG A 45 7.86 -3.10 -4.53
N LYS A 46 7.64 -3.14 -3.22
CA LYS A 46 6.87 -4.20 -2.56
C LYS A 46 5.37 -4.08 -2.82
N SER A 47 4.86 -2.86 -2.98
CA SER A 47 3.44 -2.61 -3.28
C SER A 47 3.10 -2.72 -4.76
N ALA A 48 4.11 -2.74 -5.65
CA ALA A 48 3.90 -2.74 -7.09
C ALA A 48 4.03 -4.15 -7.69
N GLU A 49 3.15 -4.47 -8.63
CA GLU A 49 3.07 -5.77 -9.32
C GLU A 49 3.83 -5.77 -10.64
N ALA A 50 4.05 -4.59 -11.23
CA ALA A 50 4.71 -4.44 -12.52
C ALA A 50 5.74 -3.31 -12.51
N GLN A 51 6.87 -3.56 -13.19
CA GLN A 51 7.83 -2.52 -13.54
C GLN A 51 7.51 -2.01 -14.94
N VAL A 52 7.29 -0.70 -15.06
CA VAL A 52 7.10 -0.03 -16.35
C VAL A 52 8.44 0.51 -16.83
N TYR A 53 8.85 0.11 -18.04
CA TYR A 53 10.09 0.51 -18.68
C TYR A 53 9.93 0.84 -20.16
N ASN A 54 8.86 0.34 -20.80
CA ASN A 54 8.55 0.63 -22.20
C ASN A 54 7.65 1.88 -22.30
N GLY A 55 7.96 2.76 -23.25
CA GLY A 55 7.14 3.94 -23.55
C GLY A 55 5.96 3.66 -24.49
N TRP A 56 5.88 2.45 -25.05
CA TRP A 56 4.80 2.05 -25.95
C TRP A 56 3.56 1.65 -25.15
N ILE A 57 2.39 2.08 -25.63
CA ILE A 57 1.10 1.83 -24.99
C ILE A 57 0.48 0.54 -25.55
N TYR A 58 0.51 0.39 -26.87
CA TYR A 58 -0.01 -0.77 -27.58
C TYR A 58 1.06 -1.35 -28.50
N ASP A 59 0.98 -2.66 -28.70
CA ASP A 59 1.74 -3.41 -29.70
C ASP A 59 1.05 -3.33 -31.09
N GLU A 60 1.69 -3.86 -32.13
CA GLU A 60 1.20 -3.89 -33.52
C GLU A 60 -0.22 -4.48 -33.63
N ASN A 61 -0.53 -5.45 -32.77
CA ASN A 61 -1.83 -6.10 -32.68
C ASN A 61 -2.89 -5.33 -31.87
N ARG A 62 -2.63 -4.06 -31.51
CA ARG A 62 -3.48 -3.21 -30.64
C ARG A 62 -3.75 -3.82 -29.26
N LYS A 63 -2.88 -4.73 -28.80
CA LYS A 63 -2.89 -5.26 -27.44
C LYS A 63 -2.00 -4.38 -26.55
N PRO A 64 -2.27 -4.26 -25.25
CA PRO A 64 -1.39 -3.51 -24.36
C PRO A 64 0.03 -4.04 -24.42
N ALA A 65 1.01 -3.14 -24.56
CA ALA A 65 2.41 -3.53 -24.67
C ALA A 65 2.92 -4.06 -23.30
N PRO A 66 3.66 -5.19 -23.28
CA PRO A 66 4.21 -5.72 -22.04
C PRO A 66 5.23 -4.74 -21.44
N GLY A 67 5.16 -4.50 -20.12
CA GLY A 67 6.03 -3.52 -19.45
C GLY A 67 5.78 -2.06 -19.85
N GLY A 68 4.67 -1.78 -20.53
CA GLY A 68 4.19 -0.44 -20.87
C GLY A 68 3.21 0.13 -19.84
N LEU A 69 2.62 1.27 -20.15
CA LEU A 69 1.69 1.97 -19.25
C LEU A 69 0.36 1.24 -19.02
N LEU A 70 -0.05 0.36 -19.94
CA LEU A 70 -1.29 -0.40 -19.86
C LEU A 70 -1.02 -1.90 -19.62
N ASP A 71 0.10 -2.24 -18.97
CA ASP A 71 0.43 -3.63 -18.60
C ASP A 71 -0.75 -4.27 -17.83
N THR A 72 -1.19 -5.45 -18.27
CA THR A 72 -2.37 -6.16 -17.75
C THR A 72 -2.23 -6.55 -16.29
N ARG A 73 -1.00 -6.56 -15.75
CA ARG A 73 -0.74 -6.78 -14.31
C ARG A 73 -1.17 -5.61 -13.44
N MET A 74 -1.26 -4.40 -14.00
CA MET A 74 -1.73 -3.21 -13.29
C MET A 74 -3.26 -3.09 -13.29
N GLY A 75 -3.94 -3.88 -14.13
CA GLY A 75 -5.39 -3.93 -14.24
C GLY A 75 -5.85 -4.13 -15.68
N ALA A 76 -7.16 -4.33 -15.85
CA ALA A 76 -7.78 -4.37 -17.16
C ALA A 76 -7.91 -2.95 -17.73
N ALA A 77 -7.35 -2.69 -18.92
CA ALA A 77 -7.49 -1.38 -19.57
C ALA A 77 -8.89 -1.16 -20.18
N ASN A 78 -9.56 -2.24 -20.59
CA ASN A 78 -10.83 -2.22 -21.31
C ASN A 78 -11.83 -3.18 -20.67
N LYS A 79 -13.13 -3.02 -20.96
CA LYS A 79 -14.19 -3.94 -20.49
C LYS A 79 -14.00 -5.40 -20.90
N PHE A 80 -13.32 -5.63 -22.03
CA PHE A 80 -13.01 -6.97 -22.54
C PHE A 80 -11.65 -7.50 -22.05
N GLY A 81 -10.88 -6.67 -21.34
CA GLY A 81 -9.61 -7.07 -20.75
C GLY A 81 -9.81 -7.67 -19.37
N GLU A 82 -8.90 -8.56 -19.00
CA GLU A 82 -8.82 -9.17 -17.68
C GLU A 82 -7.50 -8.78 -17.03
N CYS A 83 -7.52 -8.53 -15.73
CA CYS A 83 -6.30 -8.30 -14.96
C CYS A 83 -5.55 -9.62 -14.78
N THR A 84 -4.26 -9.67 -15.12
CA THR A 84 -3.46 -10.90 -14.94
C THR A 84 -3.05 -11.16 -13.48
N THR A 85 -3.25 -10.20 -12.57
CA THR A 85 -2.89 -10.33 -11.16
C THR A 85 -4.04 -10.83 -10.30
N CYS A 86 -5.23 -10.24 -10.46
CA CYS A 86 -6.41 -10.61 -9.67
C CYS A 86 -7.47 -11.39 -10.46
N HIS A 87 -7.28 -11.57 -11.78
CA HIS A 87 -8.25 -12.22 -12.69
C HIS A 87 -9.64 -11.56 -12.72
N GLY A 88 -9.75 -10.35 -12.17
CA GLY A 88 -10.96 -9.54 -12.19
C GLY A 88 -11.16 -8.87 -13.53
N SER A 89 -12.43 -8.70 -13.90
CA SER A 89 -12.84 -7.83 -14.99
C SER A 89 -12.60 -6.34 -14.68
N TYR A 90 -12.81 -5.45 -15.66
CA TYR A 90 -12.67 -4.00 -15.48
C TYR A 90 -13.48 -3.43 -14.29
N THR A 91 -14.63 -4.01 -13.97
CA THR A 91 -15.51 -3.53 -12.90
C THR A 91 -15.18 -4.09 -11.52
N GLU A 92 -14.52 -5.25 -11.48
CA GLU A 92 -14.23 -5.98 -10.23
C GLU A 92 -12.80 -5.74 -9.76
N CYS A 93 -11.89 -5.43 -10.68
CA CYS A 93 -10.49 -5.18 -10.39
C CYS A 93 -10.32 -3.88 -9.59
N PRO A 94 -9.74 -3.92 -8.38
CA PRO A 94 -9.48 -2.71 -7.58
C PRO A 94 -8.33 -1.85 -8.15
N GLY A 95 -7.55 -2.40 -9.07
CA GLY A 95 -6.35 -1.79 -9.64
C GLY A 95 -5.08 -2.18 -8.85
N HIS A 96 -3.96 -2.29 -9.56
CA HIS A 96 -2.67 -2.66 -8.98
C HIS A 96 -1.61 -1.63 -9.33
N PHE A 97 -0.70 -1.38 -8.39
CA PHE A 97 0.35 -0.39 -8.59
C PHE A 97 1.44 -0.94 -9.52
N GLY A 98 1.99 -0.05 -10.34
CA GLY A 98 3.26 -0.24 -11.01
C GLY A 98 4.29 0.76 -10.52
N TYR A 99 5.55 0.53 -10.86
CA TYR A 99 6.62 1.49 -10.58
C TYR A 99 7.51 1.70 -11.80
N ILE A 100 8.06 2.91 -11.90
CA ILE A 100 9.08 3.27 -12.89
C ILE A 100 10.39 3.47 -12.15
N LYS A 101 11.43 2.75 -12.58
CA LYS A 101 12.78 2.93 -12.05
C LYS A 101 13.46 4.07 -12.80
N LEU A 102 13.66 5.20 -12.11
CA LEU A 102 14.42 6.32 -12.64
C LEU A 102 15.92 6.00 -12.66
N ALA A 103 16.62 6.48 -13.69
CA ALA A 103 18.08 6.31 -13.79
C ALA A 103 18.83 7.15 -12.75
N LEU A 104 18.30 8.32 -12.41
CA LEU A 104 18.87 9.26 -11.45
C LEU A 104 17.77 9.76 -10.49
N PRO A 105 18.13 10.11 -9.24
CA PRO A 105 17.17 10.70 -8.30
C PRO A 105 16.70 12.06 -8.80
N VAL A 106 15.40 12.33 -8.67
CA VAL A 106 14.76 13.58 -9.06
C VAL A 106 14.10 14.21 -7.83
N PHE A 107 14.21 15.54 -7.71
CA PHE A 107 13.52 16.26 -6.65
C PHE A 107 12.01 16.26 -6.87
N ASN A 108 11.27 15.85 -5.86
CA ASN A 108 9.82 16.00 -5.86
C ASN A 108 9.48 17.48 -5.61
N VAL A 109 8.80 18.11 -6.57
CA VAL A 109 8.42 19.53 -6.53
C VAL A 109 7.59 19.88 -5.29
N GLY A 110 6.75 18.96 -4.81
CA GLY A 110 5.93 19.17 -3.60
C GLY A 110 6.75 19.26 -2.31
N PHE A 111 7.93 18.64 -2.27
CA PHE A 111 8.83 18.68 -1.12
C PHE A 111 9.97 19.70 -1.28
N PHE A 112 10.03 20.43 -2.39
CA PHE A 112 11.15 21.29 -2.72
C PHE A 112 11.46 22.34 -1.63
N ASN A 113 10.42 23.04 -1.14
CA ASN A 113 10.57 24.04 -0.08
C ASN A 113 11.06 23.42 1.25
N SER A 114 10.51 22.25 1.62
CA SER A 114 10.92 21.53 2.82
C SER A 114 12.37 21.07 2.74
N ILE A 115 12.79 20.58 1.57
CA ILE A 115 14.18 20.17 1.31
C ILE A 115 15.11 21.37 1.46
N VAL A 116 14.79 22.52 0.85
CA VAL A 116 15.60 23.75 0.99
C VAL A 116 15.73 24.17 2.46
N ASN A 117 14.66 24.07 3.24
CA ASN A 117 14.70 24.39 4.67
C ASN A 117 15.59 23.42 5.45
N VAL A 118 15.50 22.11 5.21
CA VAL A 118 16.40 21.12 5.82
C VAL A 118 17.85 21.38 5.42
N LEU A 119 18.11 21.69 4.14
CA LEU A 119 19.45 21.97 3.64
C LEU A 119 20.09 23.24 4.24
N LYS A 120 19.28 24.20 4.72
CA LYS A 120 19.77 25.38 5.47
C LYS A 120 20.20 25.02 6.90
N CYS A 121 19.60 23.98 7.49
CA CYS A 121 19.87 23.56 8.86
C CYS A 121 21.05 22.61 9.00
N ILE A 122 21.57 22.05 7.90
CA ILE A 122 22.69 21.10 7.91
C ILE A 122 24.01 21.74 7.47
N CYS A 123 25.11 21.32 8.09
CA CYS A 123 26.46 21.75 7.71
C CYS A 123 26.92 21.02 6.45
N LYS A 124 27.19 21.76 5.36
CA LYS A 124 27.59 21.19 4.05
C LYS A 124 29.00 20.61 4.02
N ALA A 125 29.83 20.94 5.01
CA ALA A 125 31.27 20.67 5.00
C ALA A 125 31.69 19.40 5.76
N VAL A 126 30.83 18.84 6.62
CA VAL A 126 31.16 17.67 7.46
C VAL A 126 30.39 16.45 6.93
N LYS A 127 31.08 15.31 6.78
CA LYS A 127 30.54 14.07 6.18
C LYS A 127 29.17 13.68 6.76
N PRO A 128 28.29 13.08 5.94
CA PRO A 128 26.87 13.01 6.22
C PRO A 128 26.58 12.08 7.40
N TYR A 129 26.03 12.64 8.48
CA TYR A 129 25.07 11.88 9.28
C TYR A 129 23.90 11.52 8.35
N ASN A 130 23.42 10.29 8.41
CA ASN A 130 22.24 9.90 7.65
C ASN A 130 21.05 10.73 8.14
N VAL A 131 20.57 11.64 7.30
CA VAL A 131 19.40 12.48 7.59
C VAL A 131 18.16 11.65 7.28
N GLN A 132 17.54 11.09 8.31
CA GLN A 132 16.22 10.46 8.18
C GLN A 132 15.16 11.51 8.50
N VAL A 133 14.33 11.83 7.50
CA VAL A 133 13.10 12.60 7.70
C VAL A 133 12.05 11.62 8.22
N GLN A 134 11.87 11.56 9.53
CA GLN A 134 10.73 10.83 10.09
C GLN A 134 9.48 11.72 9.94
N GLY A 135 8.37 11.12 9.54
CA GLY A 135 7.15 11.82 9.14
C GLY A 135 6.68 12.87 10.15
N ALA A 136 5.96 13.88 9.65
CA ALA A 136 5.49 15.03 10.43
C ALA A 136 4.64 14.61 11.65
N LEU A 137 5.10 14.94 12.86
CA LEU A 137 4.31 14.74 14.09
C LEU A 137 3.28 15.88 14.25
N HIS A 138 2.03 15.48 14.49
CA HIS A 138 0.81 16.28 14.29
C HIS A 138 0.58 17.54 15.15
N ARG A 139 1.56 18.08 15.90
CA ARG A 139 1.30 19.21 16.81
C ARG A 139 2.26 20.39 16.77
N THR A 140 3.36 20.34 16.05
CA THR A 140 4.36 21.43 16.08
C THR A 140 4.90 21.85 14.72
N GLY A 141 4.52 21.19 13.62
CA GLY A 141 5.17 21.44 12.32
C GLY A 141 6.68 21.17 12.34
N LEU A 142 7.18 20.51 13.39
CA LEU A 142 8.55 20.10 13.50
C LEU A 142 8.72 18.84 12.67
N VAL A 143 9.54 18.96 11.62
CA VAL A 143 10.14 17.82 10.95
C VAL A 143 11.15 17.26 11.94
N GLU A 144 10.91 16.05 12.45
CA GLU A 144 11.94 15.34 13.20
C GLU A 144 13.02 14.90 12.24
N ILE A 145 14.19 15.53 12.38
CA ILE A 145 15.39 15.23 11.63
C ILE A 145 16.25 14.37 12.57
N SER A 146 16.21 13.06 12.40
CA SER A 146 17.08 12.15 13.14
C SER A 146 18.43 12.08 12.43
N PHE A 147 19.51 12.39 13.16
CA PHE A 147 20.89 12.26 12.68
C PHE A 147 21.49 10.97 13.25
N GLY A 148 21.67 9.94 12.41
CA GLY A 148 22.35 8.70 12.80
C GLY A 148 23.85 8.73 12.45
N PRO A 149 24.76 8.18 13.29
CA PRO A 149 26.14 7.94 12.88
C PRO A 149 26.17 6.94 11.71
N GLY A 150 26.99 7.25 10.70
CA GLY A 150 27.23 6.39 9.54
C GLY A 150 28.20 5.26 9.80
#